data_AF-A0A7J6Y0V1-F1
#
_entry.id   AF-A0A7J6Y0V1-F1
#
_cell.length_a   1.000
_cell.length_b   1.000
_cell.length_c   1.000
_cell.angle_alpha   90.00
_cell.angle_beta   90.00
_cell.angle_gamma   90.00
#
_symmetry.space_group_name_H-M   'P 1'
#
loop_
_entity.id
_entity.type
_entity.pdbx_description
1 polymer ?
#
loop_
_entity_poly.entity_id
_entity_poly.type
_entity_poly.pdbx_seq_one_letter_code
_entity_poly.pdbx_strand_id
1 'polypeptide(L)'
;MKEKHTITPLARGIPNGVLTQVLTEARREAEGRLRRTQGMKFTISTNIEDVLFKGRVRVNEMKLSDYLTRELDGRGIVDTNRDVLLEELFKDPTKYIRDKGALNEIQATDRYARMKRAVKGEVIFDEDIRKLCDKGVNNLPGWSLAAAEVKAAVHNSTKHFLDAAAEEARNPTTTSAPEKLEGCYESVHNARWSHAVELPDGVERKKTRTGMGVHEGKPEQSWTYKAVDRTVEKDDAVQQFGAAPPVLMVLASEKGWPYSWNTIQDLPKDVFVNCEVERVWQIVRNDLTEWFSTDGEPYFTPGRHVLIGTPGIGKSMAAGSYFLYQLLHCDAEKLQVVVHCFGGSTTYVFDKKTKKVSAYMSSKISKDFLYDLWQCKMKWFIIYDVTEKGKPPEKGSAVFDEWA
;
A
#
# COMPACT_ATOMS: atom_id res chain seq x y z
N MET A 1 55.25 -19.88 45.12
CA MET A 1 55.03 -18.41 45.17
C MET A 1 54.09 -18.03 44.03
N LYS A 2 53.17 -17.10 44.29
CA LYS A 2 52.08 -16.68 43.40
C LYS A 2 52.59 -15.60 42.45
N GLU A 3 52.46 -15.80 41.14
CA GLU A 3 52.40 -14.69 40.18
C GLU A 3 50.93 -14.38 39.88
N LYS A 4 50.48 -13.19 40.30
CA LYS A 4 49.19 -12.63 39.93
C LYS A 4 49.44 -11.61 38.82
N HIS A 5 49.12 -11.95 37.58
CA HIS A 5 48.91 -10.95 36.53
C HIS A 5 47.49 -10.41 36.65
N THR A 6 47.39 -9.15 37.07
CA THR A 6 46.16 -8.36 37.06
C THR A 6 45.82 -8.00 35.61
N ILE A 7 44.75 -8.58 35.06
CA ILE A 7 44.15 -8.15 33.79
C ILE A 7 42.91 -7.32 34.12
N THR A 8 42.99 -6.02 33.86
CA THR A 8 41.87 -5.08 33.89
C THR A 8 40.90 -5.38 32.74
N PRO A 9 39.59 -5.55 32.96
CA PRO A 9 38.65 -5.65 31.86
C PRO A 9 38.36 -4.25 31.30
N LEU A 10 38.57 -4.10 30.00
CA LEU A 10 38.20 -2.91 29.22
C LEU A 10 36.67 -2.78 29.21
N ALA A 11 36.14 -1.68 29.73
CA ALA A 11 34.71 -1.41 29.74
C ALA A 11 34.17 -1.28 28.31
N ARG A 12 33.37 -2.26 27.87
CA ARG A 12 32.51 -2.14 26.67
C ARG A 12 31.28 -1.31 27.03
N GLY A 13 31.36 0.01 26.79
CA GLY A 13 30.19 0.90 26.73
C GLY A 13 29.67 1.00 25.30
N ILE A 14 28.42 0.62 25.08
CA ILE A 14 27.73 0.50 23.79
C ILE A 14 27.21 1.87 23.30
N PRO A 15 27.52 2.35 22.07
CA PRO A 15 26.97 3.59 21.49
C PRO A 15 25.77 3.36 20.55
N ASN A 16 24.94 2.34 20.79
CA ASN A 16 23.90 1.92 19.84
C ASN A 16 22.65 2.82 19.83
N GLY A 17 22.35 3.56 20.90
CA GLY A 17 21.16 4.43 20.95
C GLY A 17 21.22 5.62 20.00
N VAL A 18 22.36 6.30 19.98
CA VAL A 18 22.60 7.51 19.17
C VAL A 18 22.64 7.17 17.68
N LEU A 19 23.33 6.08 17.31
CA LEU A 19 23.39 5.61 15.92
C LEU A 19 22.00 5.22 15.37
N THR A 20 21.14 4.63 16.20
CA THR A 20 19.81 4.19 15.78
C THR A 20 18.86 5.38 15.57
N GLN A 21 18.93 6.42 16.41
CA GLN A 21 18.19 7.67 16.20
C GLN A 21 18.66 8.41 14.95
N VAL A 22 19.98 8.54 14.76
CA VAL A 22 20.57 9.20 13.58
C VAL A 22 20.18 8.48 12.28
N LEU A 23 20.20 7.14 12.25
CA LEU A 23 19.79 6.35 11.10
C LEU A 23 18.28 6.46 10.80
N THR A 24 17.44 6.48 11.84
CA THR A 24 15.98 6.60 11.68
C THR A 24 15.60 7.99 11.15
N GLU A 25 16.24 9.03 11.67
CA GLU A 25 15.97 10.41 11.27
C GLU A 25 16.59 10.74 9.91
N ALA A 26 17.77 10.22 9.59
CA ALA A 26 18.36 10.33 8.25
C ALA A 26 17.50 9.62 7.19
N ARG A 27 16.87 8.49 7.53
CA ARG A 27 15.93 7.79 6.64
C ARG A 27 14.64 8.59 6.43
N ARG A 28 14.07 9.17 7.50
CA ARG A 28 12.90 10.07 7.41
C ARG A 28 13.22 11.33 6.60
N GLU A 29 14.41 11.89 6.76
CA GLU A 29 14.85 13.07 6.01
C GLU A 29 15.11 12.75 4.53
N ALA A 30 15.65 11.56 4.22
CA ALA A 30 15.77 11.04 2.86
C ALA A 30 14.40 10.82 2.20
N GLU A 31 13.42 10.30 2.94
CA GLU A 31 12.02 10.18 2.47
C GLU A 31 11.40 11.57 2.21
N GLY A 32 11.62 12.53 3.10
CA GLY A 32 11.19 13.92 2.91
C GLY A 32 11.88 14.62 1.73
N ARG A 33 13.16 14.34 1.48
CA ARG A 33 13.91 14.85 0.32
C ARG A 33 13.44 14.22 -0.99
N LEU A 34 13.20 12.90 -1.02
CA LEU A 34 12.64 12.20 -2.18
C LEU A 34 11.30 12.81 -2.62
N ARG A 35 10.44 13.15 -1.66
CA ARG A 35 9.14 13.80 -1.91
C ARG A 35 9.27 15.27 -2.37
N ARG A 36 10.30 15.99 -1.93
CA ARG A 36 10.64 17.34 -2.44
C ARG A 36 11.06 17.31 -3.90
N THR A 37 11.80 16.28 -4.33
CA THR A 37 12.28 16.15 -5.71
C THR A 37 11.18 15.72 -6.68
N GLN A 38 10.19 14.94 -6.22
CA GLN A 38 9.10 14.46 -7.08
C GLN A 38 7.90 15.41 -7.21
N GLY A 39 7.77 16.43 -6.36
CA GLY A 39 6.58 17.28 -6.31
C GLY A 39 5.37 16.51 -5.81
N MET A 40 4.92 16.79 -4.58
CA MET A 40 3.77 16.09 -4.01
C MET A 40 2.50 16.49 -4.78
N LYS A 41 1.94 15.55 -5.54
CA LYS A 41 0.68 15.73 -6.27
C LYS A 41 -0.49 15.51 -5.32
N PHE A 42 -1.42 16.46 -5.27
CA PHE A 42 -2.60 16.35 -4.44
C PHE A 42 -3.73 15.65 -5.19
N THR A 43 -4.33 14.66 -4.53
CA THR A 43 -5.53 13.96 -5.01
C THR A 43 -6.73 14.30 -4.13
N ILE A 44 -7.94 13.96 -4.58
CA ILE A 44 -9.19 14.12 -3.81
C ILE A 44 -9.14 13.37 -2.46
N SER A 45 -8.28 12.36 -2.33
CA SER A 45 -8.10 11.62 -1.07
C SER A 45 -7.08 12.22 -0.09
N THR A 46 -6.43 13.34 -0.45
CA THR A 46 -5.39 13.95 0.39
C THR A 46 -6.00 14.54 1.66
N ASN A 47 -5.42 14.22 2.83
CA ASN A 47 -5.79 14.84 4.09
C ASN A 47 -5.27 16.29 4.16
N ILE A 48 -5.88 17.12 5.01
CA ILE A 48 -5.47 18.53 5.14
C ILE A 48 -4.05 18.68 5.72
N GLU A 49 -3.60 17.73 6.53
CA GLU A 49 -2.26 17.69 7.10
C GLU A 49 -1.17 17.54 6.02
N ASP A 50 -1.33 16.57 5.11
CA ASP A 50 -0.37 16.34 4.04
C ASP A 50 -0.32 17.52 3.06
N VAL A 51 -1.43 18.26 2.90
CA VAL A 51 -1.46 19.48 2.08
C VAL A 51 -0.65 20.60 2.71
N LEU A 52 -0.85 20.85 4.00
CA LEU A 52 -0.22 21.97 4.72
C LEU A 52 1.27 21.73 4.96
N PHE A 53 1.64 20.50 5.30
CA PHE A 53 3.03 20.14 5.56
C PHE A 53 3.75 19.62 4.31
N LYS A 54 3.03 19.27 3.22
CA LYS A 54 3.61 18.68 2.00
C LYS A 54 4.52 17.47 2.28
N GLY A 55 4.14 16.68 3.29
CA GLY A 55 4.94 15.56 3.80
C GLY A 55 6.33 15.95 4.33
N ARG A 56 6.54 17.21 4.72
CA ARG A 56 7.79 17.67 5.36
C ARG A 56 7.85 17.18 6.80
N VAL A 57 9.07 16.93 7.26
CA VAL A 57 9.35 16.73 8.69
C VAL A 57 8.98 18.01 9.44
N ARG A 58 8.17 17.84 10.48
CA ARG A 58 7.74 18.91 11.38
C ARG A 58 8.91 19.36 12.25
N VAL A 59 9.25 20.65 12.19
CA VAL A 59 10.34 21.22 12.98
C VAL A 59 9.87 21.70 14.36
N ASN A 60 8.58 21.93 14.57
CA ASN A 60 8.02 22.25 15.89
C ASN A 60 8.17 21.10 16.90
N GLU A 61 8.15 19.85 16.42
CA GLU A 61 8.39 18.61 17.17
C GLU A 61 9.89 18.31 17.39
N MET A 62 10.79 19.11 16.82
CA MET A 62 12.22 18.98 17.08
C MET A 62 12.55 19.39 18.51
N LYS A 63 13.50 18.67 19.12
CA LYS A 63 13.98 18.99 20.45
C LYS A 63 15.08 20.04 20.45
N LEU A 64 15.20 20.78 21.55
CA LEU A 64 16.24 21.78 21.75
C LEU A 64 17.65 21.19 21.60
N SER A 65 17.94 20.03 22.19
CA SER A 65 19.27 19.42 22.08
C SER A 65 19.66 19.13 20.63
N ASP A 66 18.71 18.63 19.84
CA ASP A 66 18.92 18.27 18.45
C ASP A 66 19.13 19.52 17.60
N TYR A 67 18.35 20.57 17.85
CA TYR A 67 18.48 21.86 17.19
C TYR A 67 19.83 22.53 17.48
N LEU A 68 20.24 22.61 18.75
CA LEU A 68 21.53 23.20 19.12
C LEU A 68 22.69 22.45 18.46
N THR A 69 22.63 21.11 18.46
CA THR A 69 23.68 20.26 17.90
C THR A 69 23.75 20.35 16.38
N ARG A 70 22.60 20.26 15.69
CA ARG A 70 22.55 20.14 14.22
C ARG A 70 22.58 21.48 13.51
N GLU A 71 21.88 22.47 14.05
CA GLU A 71 21.66 23.75 13.37
C GLU A 71 22.51 24.88 13.96
N LEU A 72 23.02 24.76 15.18
CA LEU A 72 23.79 25.82 15.83
C LEU A 72 25.22 25.40 16.20
N ASP A 73 25.72 24.32 15.59
CA ASP A 73 27.08 23.80 15.75
C ASP A 73 27.46 23.56 17.24
N GLY A 74 26.48 23.18 18.05
CA GLY A 74 26.63 22.94 19.49
C GLY A 74 26.60 24.19 20.37
N ARG A 75 26.39 25.39 19.80
CA ARG A 75 26.32 26.64 20.57
C ARG A 75 25.15 26.61 21.55
N GLY A 76 25.42 26.99 22.80
CA GLY A 76 24.39 27.04 23.86
C GLY A 76 24.06 25.69 24.50
N ILE A 77 24.76 24.60 24.15
CA ILE A 77 24.64 23.32 24.85
C ILE A 77 25.26 23.45 26.24
N VAL A 78 24.45 23.19 27.27
CA VAL A 78 24.87 23.11 28.67
C VAL A 78 24.16 21.92 29.29
N ASP A 79 24.85 21.13 30.12
CA ASP A 79 24.31 19.91 30.75
C ASP A 79 23.05 20.14 31.60
N THR A 80 22.78 21.39 32.00
CA THR A 80 21.62 21.77 32.81
C THR A 80 20.40 22.19 31.98
N ASN A 81 20.52 22.28 30.66
CA ASN A 81 19.41 22.64 29.79
C ASN A 81 18.32 21.57 29.85
N ARG A 82 17.07 22.00 30.06
CA ARG A 82 15.92 21.09 29.90
C ARG A 82 15.67 20.89 28.42
N ASP A 83 15.61 19.64 28.01
CA ASP A 83 15.33 19.27 26.63
C ASP A 83 13.82 19.43 26.35
N VAL A 84 13.47 20.44 25.55
CA VAL A 84 12.08 20.84 25.23
C VAL A 84 11.88 20.94 23.73
N LEU A 85 10.62 20.89 23.29
CA LEU A 85 10.27 21.11 21.89
C LEU A 85 10.57 22.55 21.47
N LEU A 86 10.89 22.75 20.19
CA LEU A 86 11.19 24.08 19.66
C LEU A 86 10.02 25.04 19.77
N GLU A 87 8.77 24.57 19.67
CA GLU A 87 7.59 25.40 19.95
C GLU A 87 7.69 26.06 21.33
N GLU A 88 8.03 25.28 22.35
CA GLU A 88 8.10 25.74 23.72
C GLU A 88 9.32 26.63 23.96
N LEU A 89 10.45 26.31 23.33
CA LEU A 89 11.64 27.16 23.33
C LEU A 89 11.35 28.56 22.81
N PHE A 90 10.68 28.66 21.66
CA PHE A 90 10.48 29.96 20.99
C PHE A 90 9.43 30.85 21.69
N LYS A 91 8.62 30.31 22.60
CA LYS A 91 7.73 31.10 23.47
C LYS A 91 8.53 31.92 24.49
N ASP A 92 9.51 31.29 25.15
CA ASP A 92 10.40 31.95 26.10
C ASP A 92 11.79 31.31 26.12
N PRO A 93 12.72 31.75 25.25
CA PRO A 93 14.03 31.12 25.14
C PRO A 93 14.92 31.39 26.37
N THR A 94 14.63 32.45 27.15
CA THR A 94 15.43 32.81 28.34
C THR A 94 15.25 31.82 29.50
N LYS A 95 14.12 31.11 29.52
CA LYS A 95 13.82 30.04 30.48
C LYS A 95 14.67 28.79 30.25
N TYR A 96 15.05 28.52 29.00
CA TYR A 96 15.69 27.28 28.58
C TYR A 96 17.18 27.45 28.25
N ILE A 97 17.60 28.62 27.76
CA ILE A 97 19.00 28.98 27.54
C ILE A 97 19.37 30.08 28.54
N ARG A 98 19.99 29.69 29.66
CA ARG A 98 20.31 30.60 30.77
C ARG A 98 21.53 31.48 30.50
N ASP A 99 22.45 31.01 29.67
CA ASP A 99 23.60 31.81 29.25
C ASP A 99 23.13 32.91 28.30
N LYS A 100 23.12 34.15 28.82
CA LYS A 100 22.69 35.34 28.07
C LYS A 100 23.61 35.65 26.88
N GLY A 101 24.91 35.37 26.99
CA GLY A 101 25.86 35.57 25.90
C GLY A 101 25.58 34.61 24.76
N ALA A 102 25.48 33.32 25.07
CA ALA A 102 25.15 32.29 24.09
C ALA A 102 23.77 32.52 23.45
N LEU A 103 22.76 32.91 24.23
CA LEU A 103 21.44 33.22 23.70
C LEU A 103 21.46 34.41 22.74
N ASN A 104 22.18 35.49 23.07
CA ASN A 104 22.30 36.65 22.19
C ASN A 104 22.99 36.29 20.86
N GLU A 105 24.06 35.50 20.92
CA GLU A 105 24.75 35.01 19.73
C GLU A 105 23.85 34.12 18.86
N ILE A 106 23.11 33.18 19.48
CA ILE A 106 22.15 32.32 18.77
C ILE A 106 21.06 33.17 18.10
N GLN A 107 20.48 34.13 18.82
CA GLN A 107 19.42 35.00 18.31
C GLN A 107 19.88 35.91 17.17
N ALA A 108 21.17 36.26 17.13
CA ALA A 108 21.76 37.02 16.05
C ALA A 108 21.95 36.19 14.75
N THR A 109 21.79 34.86 14.80
CA THR A 109 21.97 34.01 13.62
C THR A 109 20.74 33.98 12.70
N ASP A 110 20.99 33.92 11.39
CA ASP A 110 19.95 33.66 10.38
C ASP A 110 19.25 32.31 10.60
N ARG A 111 19.97 31.30 11.08
CA ARG A 111 19.42 29.96 11.36
C ARG A 111 18.34 30.02 12.43
N TYR A 112 18.54 30.81 13.49
CA TYR A 112 17.52 31.04 14.52
C TYR A 112 16.28 31.75 13.98
N ALA A 113 16.46 32.82 13.19
CA ALA A 113 15.34 33.55 12.60
C ALA A 113 14.51 32.68 11.65
N ARG A 114 15.16 31.84 10.83
CA ARG A 114 14.49 30.88 9.92
C ARG A 114 13.71 29.83 10.70
N MET A 115 14.32 29.22 11.72
CA MET A 115 13.69 28.18 12.51
C MET A 115 12.49 28.71 13.29
N LYS A 116 12.65 29.86 13.95
CA LYS A 116 11.54 30.52 14.67
C LYS A 116 10.34 30.81 13.77
N ARG A 117 10.59 31.23 12.52
CA ARG A 117 9.54 31.46 11.52
C ARG A 117 8.86 30.16 11.09
N ALA A 118 9.64 29.11 10.85
CA ALA A 118 9.11 27.80 10.44
C ALA A 118 8.20 27.21 11.54
N VAL A 119 8.69 27.13 12.78
CA VAL A 119 7.91 26.63 13.92
C VAL A 119 6.62 27.42 14.12
N LYS A 120 6.68 28.76 14.03
CA LYS A 120 5.48 29.59 14.13
C LYS A 120 4.46 29.26 13.03
N GLY A 121 4.91 29.01 11.80
CA GLY A 121 4.03 28.62 10.69
C GLY A 121 3.40 27.24 10.91
N GLU A 122 4.17 26.26 11.39
CA GLU A 122 3.68 24.91 11.67
C GLU A 122 2.64 24.87 12.79
N VAL A 123 2.87 25.64 13.87
CA VAL A 123 1.89 25.76 14.98
C VAL A 123 0.57 26.37 14.51
N ILE A 124 0.62 27.32 13.57
CA ILE A 124 -0.59 27.88 12.95
C ILE A 124 -1.34 26.80 12.15
N PHE A 125 -0.62 25.97 11.40
CA PHE A 125 -1.24 24.85 10.68
C PHE A 125 -1.84 23.82 11.62
N ASP A 126 -1.15 23.43 12.69
CA ASP A 126 -1.69 22.47 13.68
C ASP A 126 -2.97 22.99 14.35
N GLU A 127 -3.02 24.28 14.67
CA GLU A 127 -4.22 24.93 15.22
C GLU A 127 -5.39 24.92 14.22
N ASP A 128 -5.13 25.31 12.97
CA ASP A 128 -6.14 25.33 11.93
C ASP A 128 -6.63 23.91 11.57
N ILE A 129 -5.74 22.92 11.55
CA ILE A 129 -6.08 21.51 11.37
C ILE A 129 -7.04 21.05 12.47
N ARG A 130 -6.73 21.33 13.74
CA ARG A 130 -7.61 20.97 14.86
C ARG A 130 -9.00 21.58 14.70
N LYS A 131 -9.10 22.88 14.40
CA LYS A 131 -10.38 23.57 14.16
C LYS A 131 -11.18 22.98 13.00
N LEU A 132 -10.50 22.56 11.93
CA LEU A 132 -11.14 21.93 10.77
C LEU A 132 -11.63 20.51 11.11
N CYS A 133 -10.79 19.71 11.78
CA CYS A 133 -11.12 18.36 12.22
C CYS A 133 -12.32 18.35 13.19
N ASP A 134 -12.38 19.30 14.14
CA ASP A 134 -13.51 19.46 15.07
C ASP A 134 -14.84 19.72 14.33
N LYS A 135 -14.76 20.28 13.12
CA LYS A 135 -15.89 20.55 12.24
C LYS A 135 -16.09 19.48 11.15
N GLY A 136 -15.41 18.34 11.26
CA GLY A 136 -15.51 17.22 10.33
C GLY A 136 -14.76 17.42 8.99
N VAL A 137 -13.94 18.47 8.87
CA VAL A 137 -13.16 18.77 7.67
C VAL A 137 -11.75 18.21 7.84
N ASN A 138 -11.53 16.98 7.36
CA ASN A 138 -10.25 16.26 7.52
C ASN A 138 -9.50 16.02 6.19
N ASN A 139 -10.11 16.36 5.05
CA ASN A 139 -9.55 16.16 3.71
C ASN A 139 -9.99 17.25 2.71
N LEU A 140 -9.43 17.23 1.51
CA LEU A 140 -9.72 18.22 0.45
C LEU A 140 -11.20 18.29 0.01
N PRO A 141 -11.97 17.17 -0.05
CA PRO A 141 -13.41 17.20 -0.28
C PRO A 141 -14.17 17.89 0.85
N GLY A 142 -13.83 17.55 2.10
CA GLY A 142 -14.37 18.21 3.28
C GLY A 142 -14.10 19.71 3.23
N TRP A 143 -12.88 20.11 2.83
CA TRP A 143 -12.54 21.51 2.63
C TRP A 143 -13.36 22.14 1.49
N SER A 144 -13.49 21.46 0.36
CA SER A 144 -14.27 21.95 -0.78
C SER A 144 -15.72 22.24 -0.41
N LEU A 145 -16.35 21.33 0.33
CA LEU A 145 -17.76 21.36 0.74
C LEU A 145 -18.01 22.15 2.03
N ALA A 146 -16.96 22.57 2.74
CA ALA A 146 -17.08 23.29 4.00
C ALA A 146 -17.86 24.60 3.84
N ALA A 147 -18.75 24.88 4.80
CA ALA A 147 -19.49 26.14 4.84
C ALA A 147 -18.54 27.34 4.97
N ALA A 148 -18.96 28.51 4.50
CA ALA A 148 -18.15 29.72 4.51
C ALA A 148 -17.64 30.10 5.91
N GLU A 149 -18.46 29.88 6.95
CA GLU A 149 -18.10 30.10 8.36
C GLU A 149 -17.00 29.16 8.84
N VAL A 150 -16.94 27.93 8.33
CA VAL A 150 -15.87 26.97 8.62
C VAL A 150 -14.57 27.43 7.96
N LYS A 151 -14.64 27.85 6.69
CA LYS A 151 -13.49 28.37 5.94
C LYS A 151 -12.97 29.70 6.49
N ALA A 152 -13.82 30.51 7.10
CA ALA A 152 -13.44 31.79 7.73
C ALA A 152 -12.72 31.62 9.07
N ALA A 153 -12.80 30.43 9.70
CA ALA A 153 -12.22 30.17 11.02
C ALA A 153 -10.72 29.84 10.99
N VAL A 154 -10.14 29.60 9.81
CA VAL A 154 -8.73 29.27 9.60
C VAL A 154 -7.94 30.46 9.05
N HIS A 155 -6.62 30.41 9.16
CA HIS A 155 -5.77 31.47 8.63
C HIS A 155 -5.76 31.51 7.10
N ASN A 156 -5.54 32.70 6.54
CA ASN A 156 -5.49 32.92 5.09
C ASN A 156 -4.42 32.07 4.38
N SER A 157 -3.28 31.79 5.04
CA SER A 157 -2.25 30.91 4.50
C SER A 157 -2.78 29.49 4.32
N THR A 158 -3.43 28.95 5.35
CA THR A 158 -4.06 27.62 5.34
C THR A 158 -5.12 27.55 4.25
N LYS A 159 -6.00 28.55 4.19
CA LYS A 159 -7.01 28.69 3.15
C LYS A 159 -6.39 28.64 1.75
N HIS A 160 -5.35 29.46 1.50
CA HIS A 160 -4.68 29.52 0.21
C HIS A 160 -4.05 28.16 -0.19
N PHE A 161 -3.41 27.46 0.74
CA PHE A 161 -2.83 26.14 0.46
C PHE A 161 -3.91 25.10 0.17
N LEU A 162 -4.99 25.08 0.95
CA LEU A 162 -6.10 24.14 0.76
C LEU A 162 -6.89 24.43 -0.52
N ASP A 163 -7.13 25.71 -0.85
CA ASP A 163 -7.77 26.11 -2.11
C ASP A 163 -6.90 25.75 -3.32
N ALA A 164 -5.59 26.03 -3.26
CA ALA A 164 -4.67 25.65 -4.32
C ALA A 164 -4.59 24.14 -4.52
N ALA A 165 -4.54 23.36 -3.43
CA ALA A 165 -4.52 21.90 -3.50
C ALA A 165 -5.87 21.30 -3.92
N ALA A 166 -6.99 21.90 -3.53
CA ALA A 166 -8.31 21.51 -3.98
C ALA A 166 -8.49 21.79 -5.48
N GLU A 167 -8.00 22.92 -5.98
CA GLU A 167 -7.98 23.23 -7.41
C GLU A 167 -7.00 22.32 -8.17
N GLU A 168 -5.84 21.98 -7.62
CA GLU A 168 -4.93 20.98 -8.19
C GLU A 168 -5.59 19.59 -8.27
N ALA A 169 -6.30 19.19 -7.22
CA ALA A 169 -7.05 17.93 -7.17
C ALA A 169 -8.28 17.91 -8.11
N ARG A 170 -8.86 19.08 -8.40
CA ARG A 170 -9.99 19.25 -9.34
C ARG A 170 -9.55 19.31 -10.80
N ASN A 171 -8.31 19.73 -11.07
CA ASN A 171 -7.76 19.78 -12.41
C ASN A 171 -7.24 18.40 -12.82
N PRO A 172 -7.88 17.71 -13.78
CA PRO A 172 -7.45 16.40 -14.25
C PRO A 172 -6.08 16.42 -14.93
N THR A 173 -5.50 17.60 -15.15
CA THR A 173 -4.21 17.79 -15.84
C THR A 173 -3.03 17.23 -15.04
N THR A 174 -3.13 17.09 -13.71
CA THR A 174 -2.06 16.56 -12.84
C THR A 174 -2.32 15.12 -12.38
N THR A 175 -3.58 14.66 -12.47
CA THR A 175 -3.89 13.23 -12.55
C THR A 175 -3.28 12.75 -13.86
N SER A 176 -2.16 12.03 -13.81
CA SER A 176 -1.71 11.28 -14.97
C SER A 176 -2.93 10.52 -15.45
N ALA A 177 -3.44 10.85 -16.64
CA ALA A 177 -4.47 10.04 -17.29
C ALA A 177 -4.07 8.57 -17.06
N PRO A 178 -5.03 7.71 -16.66
CA PRO A 178 -4.71 6.32 -16.36
C PRO A 178 -3.78 5.80 -17.44
N GLU A 179 -2.62 5.30 -17.04
CA GLU A 179 -1.67 4.81 -18.02
C GLU A 179 -2.35 3.63 -18.70
N LYS A 180 -2.66 3.81 -19.98
CA LYS A 180 -3.29 2.77 -20.78
C LYS A 180 -2.22 1.75 -21.09
N LEU A 181 -2.29 0.61 -20.41
CA LEU A 181 -1.36 -0.49 -20.60
C LEU A 181 -1.79 -1.29 -21.84
N GLU A 182 -1.45 -0.76 -23.01
CA GLU A 182 -1.84 -1.32 -24.31
C GLU A 182 -1.40 -2.78 -24.43
N GLY A 183 -2.30 -3.65 -24.88
CA GLY A 183 -2.06 -5.10 -25.02
C GLY A 183 -1.88 -5.91 -23.73
N CYS A 184 -1.91 -5.30 -22.54
CA CYS A 184 -1.81 -6.04 -21.28
C CYS A 184 -3.08 -6.85 -20.98
N TYR A 185 -4.26 -6.34 -21.39
CA TYR A 185 -5.52 -7.09 -21.27
C TYR A 185 -5.43 -8.41 -22.05
N GLU A 186 -5.10 -8.32 -23.34
CA GLU A 186 -5.01 -9.48 -24.24
C GLU A 186 -3.89 -10.44 -23.80
N SER A 187 -2.78 -9.93 -23.28
CA SER A 187 -1.69 -10.78 -22.76
C SER A 187 -2.14 -11.64 -21.58
N VAL A 188 -2.86 -11.06 -20.62
CA VAL A 188 -3.37 -11.80 -19.45
C VAL A 188 -4.52 -12.72 -19.86
N HIS A 189 -5.46 -12.23 -20.65
CA HIS A 189 -6.61 -13.00 -21.12
C HIS A 189 -6.17 -14.21 -21.97
N ASN A 190 -5.18 -14.06 -22.85
CA ASN A 190 -4.71 -15.11 -23.73
C ASN A 190 -3.49 -15.87 -23.17
N ALA A 191 -3.27 -15.80 -21.85
CA ALA A 191 -2.16 -16.50 -21.21
C ALA A 191 -2.19 -18.00 -21.53
N ARG A 192 -1.03 -18.54 -21.90
CA ARG A 192 -0.89 -19.94 -22.33
C ARG A 192 -0.85 -20.86 -21.12
N TRP A 193 -1.48 -22.01 -21.26
CA TRP A 193 -1.49 -23.04 -20.23
C TRP A 193 -0.40 -24.06 -20.48
N SER A 194 0.23 -24.50 -19.40
CA SER A 194 1.01 -25.73 -19.33
C SER A 194 0.74 -26.41 -17.99
N HIS A 195 1.01 -27.70 -17.87
CA HIS A 195 0.86 -28.41 -16.61
C HIS A 195 1.91 -29.51 -16.46
N ALA A 196 2.27 -29.79 -15.20
CA ALA A 196 3.16 -30.87 -14.83
C ALA A 196 2.35 -31.99 -14.20
N VAL A 197 2.63 -33.23 -14.59
CA VAL A 197 1.99 -34.45 -14.08
C VAL A 197 3.08 -35.40 -13.57
N GLU A 198 2.79 -36.11 -12.49
CA GLU A 198 3.67 -37.18 -12.03
C GLU A 198 3.55 -38.37 -12.98
N LEU A 199 4.69 -38.81 -13.54
CA LEU A 199 4.69 -39.94 -14.47
C LEU A 199 4.55 -41.24 -13.67
N PRO A 200 3.80 -42.23 -14.20
CA PRO A 200 3.69 -43.53 -13.57
C PRO A 200 5.07 -44.20 -13.49
N ASP A 201 5.23 -45.10 -12.52
CA ASP A 201 6.48 -45.85 -12.34
C ASP A 201 6.83 -46.64 -13.60
N GLY A 202 7.94 -46.28 -14.25
CA GLY A 202 8.31 -46.84 -15.54
C GLY A 202 9.55 -46.23 -16.17
N VAL A 203 9.84 -46.65 -17.41
CA VAL A 203 11.03 -46.23 -18.17
C VAL A 203 11.05 -44.71 -18.40
N GLU A 204 9.88 -44.09 -18.59
CA GLU A 204 9.77 -42.64 -18.79
C GLU A 204 10.09 -41.83 -17.54
N ARG A 205 9.64 -42.30 -16.35
CA ARG A 205 10.01 -41.72 -15.04
C ARG A 205 11.52 -41.83 -14.76
N LYS A 206 12.20 -42.85 -15.30
CA LYS A 206 13.67 -42.98 -15.19
C LYS A 206 14.44 -42.06 -16.16
N LYS A 207 13.84 -41.69 -17.29
CA LYS A 207 14.43 -40.76 -18.27
C LYS A 207 14.34 -39.31 -17.80
N THR A 208 13.21 -38.93 -17.23
CA THR A 208 13.03 -37.64 -16.57
C THR A 208 13.55 -37.76 -15.15
N ARG A 209 14.79 -37.33 -14.88
CA ARG A 209 15.46 -37.41 -13.57
C ARG A 209 14.62 -36.97 -12.36
N THR A 210 13.57 -36.18 -12.58
CA THR A 210 12.63 -35.62 -11.59
C THR A 210 11.32 -36.42 -11.47
N GLY A 211 11.03 -37.35 -12.38
CA GLY A 211 9.79 -38.14 -12.43
C GLY A 211 8.53 -37.37 -12.84
N MET A 212 8.68 -36.18 -13.42
CA MET A 212 7.60 -35.28 -13.84
C MET A 212 7.58 -35.14 -15.36
N GLY A 213 6.39 -35.22 -15.96
CA GLY A 213 6.13 -34.87 -17.35
C GLY A 213 5.50 -33.47 -17.44
N VAL A 214 5.95 -32.65 -18.39
CA VAL A 214 5.38 -31.32 -18.64
C VAL A 214 4.63 -31.38 -19.97
N HIS A 215 3.39 -30.93 -19.95
CA HIS A 215 2.47 -30.93 -21.08
C HIS A 215 2.00 -29.50 -21.36
N GLU A 216 1.90 -29.15 -22.63
CA GLU A 216 1.29 -27.89 -23.08
C GLU A 216 -0.23 -28.02 -23.03
N GLY A 217 -0.91 -26.92 -22.70
CA GLY A 217 -2.37 -26.85 -22.59
C GLY A 217 -2.91 -27.04 -21.17
N LYS A 218 -4.23 -26.89 -21.05
CA LYS A 218 -4.97 -27.15 -19.80
C LYS A 218 -4.95 -28.66 -19.52
N PRO A 219 -4.80 -29.08 -18.25
CA PRO A 219 -4.91 -30.49 -17.89
C PRO A 219 -6.31 -31.02 -18.20
N GLU A 220 -6.40 -32.26 -18.70
CA GLU A 220 -7.68 -32.92 -18.99
C GLU A 220 -8.50 -33.19 -17.72
N GLN A 221 -7.82 -33.45 -16.60
CA GLN A 221 -8.42 -33.60 -15.28
C GLN A 221 -7.86 -32.55 -14.32
N SER A 222 -8.75 -31.84 -13.62
CA SER A 222 -8.41 -30.95 -12.51
C SER A 222 -8.27 -31.76 -11.20
N TRP A 223 -7.73 -31.14 -10.15
CA TRP A 223 -7.80 -31.72 -8.81
C TRP A 223 -9.25 -31.92 -8.37
N THR A 224 -9.51 -33.06 -7.75
CA THR A 224 -10.80 -33.37 -7.13
C THR A 224 -10.88 -32.78 -5.74
N TYR A 225 -12.06 -32.25 -5.41
CA TYR A 225 -12.34 -31.70 -4.09
C TYR A 225 -13.68 -32.22 -3.58
N LYS A 226 -13.77 -32.37 -2.26
CA LYS A 226 -14.98 -32.77 -1.54
C LYS A 226 -15.40 -31.65 -0.58
N ALA A 227 -16.69 -31.43 -0.49
CA ALA A 227 -17.26 -30.50 0.48
C ALA A 227 -17.21 -31.13 1.88
N VAL A 228 -16.58 -30.44 2.83
CA VAL A 228 -16.56 -30.79 4.25
C VAL A 228 -17.07 -29.58 5.01
N ASP A 229 -18.32 -29.66 5.49
CA ASP A 229 -19.06 -28.56 6.12
C ASP A 229 -19.10 -27.28 5.26
N ARG A 230 -18.47 -26.18 5.73
CA ARG A 230 -18.33 -24.90 5.00
C ARG A 230 -17.01 -24.78 4.25
N THR A 231 -16.24 -25.87 4.12
CA THR A 231 -14.92 -25.88 3.50
C THR A 231 -14.84 -26.87 2.35
N VAL A 232 -13.87 -26.65 1.48
CA VAL A 232 -13.56 -27.53 0.35
C VAL A 232 -12.20 -28.17 0.64
N GLU A 233 -12.14 -29.50 0.68
CA GLU A 233 -10.89 -30.25 0.91
C GLU A 233 -10.50 -31.05 -0.32
N LYS A 234 -9.21 -31.28 -0.52
CA LYS A 234 -8.71 -32.11 -1.62
C LYS A 234 -9.17 -33.55 -1.43
N ASP A 235 -9.74 -34.15 -2.47
CA ASP A 235 -10.19 -35.53 -2.42
C ASP A 235 -9.16 -36.47 -3.06
N ASP A 236 -8.21 -36.94 -2.26
CA ASP A 236 -7.17 -37.87 -2.67
C ASP A 236 -7.67 -39.32 -2.84
N ALA A 237 -8.93 -39.62 -2.51
CA ALA A 237 -9.47 -40.98 -2.50
C ALA A 237 -10.10 -41.44 -3.84
N VAL A 238 -10.30 -40.53 -4.79
CA VAL A 238 -11.04 -40.76 -6.07
C VAL A 238 -10.10 -40.96 -7.27
N GLN A 239 -8.86 -41.42 -7.06
CA GLN A 239 -8.01 -41.89 -8.17
C GLN A 239 -8.35 -43.34 -8.50
N GLN A 240 -9.43 -43.58 -9.24
CA GLN A 240 -9.69 -44.94 -9.73
C GLN A 240 -9.60 -45.11 -11.25
N PHE A 241 -10.03 -44.18 -12.10
CA PHE A 241 -9.91 -44.39 -13.56
C PHE A 241 -9.91 -43.05 -14.33
N GLY A 242 -8.72 -42.49 -14.64
CA GLY A 242 -8.59 -41.20 -15.34
C GLY A 242 -7.13 -40.77 -15.59
N ALA A 243 -6.92 -39.75 -16.44
CA ALA A 243 -5.60 -39.11 -16.63
C ALA A 243 -5.11 -38.51 -15.31
N ALA A 244 -3.85 -38.70 -14.95
CA ALA A 244 -3.35 -38.27 -13.64
C ALA A 244 -3.52 -36.74 -13.45
N PRO A 245 -4.05 -36.29 -12.28
CA PRO A 245 -4.23 -34.88 -12.01
C PRO A 245 -2.88 -34.15 -12.02
N PRO A 246 -2.84 -32.86 -12.40
CA PRO A 246 -1.62 -32.09 -12.39
C PRO A 246 -1.03 -32.01 -10.98
N VAL A 247 0.29 -31.97 -10.87
CA VAL A 247 0.99 -31.55 -9.65
C VAL A 247 1.09 -30.03 -9.61
N LEU A 248 1.20 -29.40 -10.78
CA LEU A 248 1.34 -27.96 -10.95
C LEU A 248 0.75 -27.51 -12.28
N MET A 249 0.03 -26.41 -12.30
CA MET A 249 -0.37 -25.71 -13.53
C MET A 249 0.46 -24.44 -13.68
N VAL A 250 0.68 -24.02 -14.92
CA VAL A 250 1.45 -22.83 -15.26
C VAL A 250 0.66 -21.98 -16.25
N LEU A 251 0.56 -20.69 -15.94
CA LEU A 251 0.01 -19.67 -16.83
C LEU A 251 1.11 -18.73 -17.29
N ALA A 252 1.35 -18.68 -18.59
CA ALA A 252 2.39 -17.85 -19.20
C ALA A 252 1.77 -16.64 -19.94
N SER A 253 2.07 -15.42 -19.48
CA SER A 253 1.62 -14.16 -20.08
C SER A 253 2.81 -13.43 -20.71
N GLU A 254 2.71 -13.06 -22.00
CA GLU A 254 3.82 -12.47 -22.76
C GLU A 254 4.33 -11.14 -22.17
N LYS A 255 3.40 -10.32 -21.66
CA LYS A 255 3.65 -9.06 -20.95
C LYS A 255 3.71 -9.21 -19.44
N GLY A 256 3.73 -10.44 -18.91
CA GLY A 256 3.72 -10.71 -17.47
C GLY A 256 2.37 -10.42 -16.81
N TRP A 257 2.42 -10.22 -15.49
CA TRP A 257 1.26 -10.13 -14.62
C TRP A 257 1.24 -8.82 -13.83
N PRO A 258 0.09 -8.38 -13.31
CA PRO A 258 -0.03 -7.10 -12.60
C PRO A 258 1.01 -6.87 -11.50
N TYR A 259 1.36 -7.91 -10.73
CA TYR A 259 2.36 -7.79 -9.66
C TYR A 259 3.77 -7.49 -10.21
N SER A 260 4.04 -7.84 -11.47
CA SER A 260 5.34 -7.70 -12.12
C SER A 260 5.50 -6.41 -12.93
N TRP A 261 4.41 -5.75 -13.32
CA TRP A 261 4.43 -4.57 -14.20
C TRP A 261 5.15 -3.34 -13.65
N ASN A 262 5.37 -3.26 -12.33
CA ASN A 262 6.13 -2.18 -11.70
C ASN A 262 7.61 -2.53 -11.44
N THR A 263 8.09 -3.68 -11.93
CA THR A 263 9.45 -4.16 -11.66
C THR A 263 10.38 -3.83 -12.83
N ILE A 264 11.58 -3.31 -12.55
CA ILE A 264 12.56 -2.86 -13.55
C ILE A 264 13.30 -4.05 -14.23
N GLN A 265 13.16 -5.27 -13.70
CA GLN A 265 13.83 -6.48 -14.20
C GLN A 265 12.91 -7.33 -15.07
N ASP A 266 13.49 -8.26 -15.85
CA ASP A 266 12.78 -9.22 -16.69
C ASP A 266 11.54 -9.77 -15.97
N LEU A 267 10.36 -9.39 -16.49
CA LEU A 267 9.10 -9.67 -15.81
C LEU A 267 8.92 -11.19 -15.71
N PRO A 268 8.66 -11.76 -14.51
CA PRO A 268 8.23 -13.14 -14.42
C PRO A 268 6.91 -13.31 -15.19
N LYS A 269 7.00 -14.02 -16.32
CA LYS A 269 5.88 -14.26 -17.25
C LYS A 269 4.99 -15.41 -16.82
N ASP A 270 5.52 -16.27 -15.97
CA ASP A 270 4.91 -17.53 -15.59
C ASP A 270 4.32 -17.45 -14.17
N VAL A 271 3.09 -17.92 -14.03
CA VAL A 271 2.38 -18.06 -12.76
C VAL A 271 2.16 -19.53 -12.47
N PHE A 272 2.66 -19.99 -11.33
CA PHE A 272 2.56 -21.38 -10.88
C PHE A 272 1.35 -21.55 -9.96
N VAL A 273 0.44 -22.46 -10.32
CA VAL A 273 -0.82 -22.71 -9.63
C VAL A 273 -0.80 -24.14 -9.11
N ASN A 274 -0.92 -24.31 -7.80
CA ASN A 274 -1.03 -25.61 -7.14
C ASN A 274 -2.48 -25.89 -6.72
N CYS A 275 -2.71 -27.07 -6.13
CA CYS A 275 -4.03 -27.46 -5.65
C CYS A 275 -4.62 -26.48 -4.63
N GLU A 276 -3.81 -25.84 -3.77
CA GLU A 276 -4.33 -24.88 -2.79
C GLU A 276 -4.85 -23.60 -3.44
N VAL A 277 -4.15 -23.09 -4.46
CA VAL A 277 -4.63 -21.92 -5.22
C VAL A 277 -5.92 -22.26 -5.97
N GLU A 278 -5.98 -23.43 -6.59
CA GLU A 278 -7.19 -23.89 -7.29
C GLU A 278 -8.35 -24.11 -6.31
N ARG A 279 -8.09 -24.65 -5.12
CA ARG A 279 -9.10 -24.83 -4.07
C ARG A 279 -9.73 -23.51 -3.64
N VAL A 280 -8.92 -22.47 -3.46
CA VAL A 280 -9.43 -21.12 -3.13
C VAL A 280 -10.22 -20.55 -4.30
N TRP A 281 -9.78 -20.79 -5.54
CA TRP A 281 -10.57 -20.40 -6.71
C TRP A 281 -11.94 -21.09 -6.73
N GLN A 282 -12.07 -22.37 -6.39
CA GLN A 282 -13.37 -23.05 -6.32
C GLN A 282 -14.32 -22.39 -5.31
N ILE A 283 -13.80 -21.91 -4.17
CA ILE A 283 -14.60 -21.16 -3.19
C ILE A 283 -15.13 -19.86 -3.81
N VAL A 284 -14.24 -19.05 -4.41
CA VAL A 284 -14.62 -17.78 -5.06
C VAL A 284 -15.58 -18.03 -6.23
N ARG A 285 -15.36 -19.10 -7.00
CA ARG A 285 -16.20 -19.50 -8.14
C ARG A 285 -17.61 -19.89 -7.70
N ASN A 286 -17.76 -20.57 -6.57
CA ASN A 286 -19.08 -20.93 -6.04
C ASN A 286 -19.88 -19.66 -5.72
N ASP A 287 -19.27 -18.71 -5.00
CA ASP A 287 -19.89 -17.40 -4.72
C ASP A 287 -20.26 -16.63 -5.99
N LEU A 288 -19.38 -16.62 -6.99
CA LEU A 288 -19.68 -15.98 -8.28
C LEU A 288 -20.84 -16.68 -9.01
N THR A 289 -20.92 -18.01 -8.93
CA THR A 289 -22.00 -18.77 -9.57
C THR A 289 -23.33 -18.42 -8.93
N GLU A 290 -23.38 -18.34 -7.60
CA GLU A 290 -24.57 -17.92 -6.86
C GLU A 290 -24.94 -16.46 -7.18
N TRP A 291 -23.96 -15.55 -7.17
CA TRP A 291 -24.16 -14.13 -7.52
C TRP A 291 -24.64 -13.91 -8.96
N PHE A 292 -24.26 -14.80 -9.88
CA PHE A 292 -24.65 -14.76 -11.29
C PHE A 292 -25.95 -15.49 -11.63
N SER A 293 -26.56 -16.14 -10.64
CA SER A 293 -27.81 -16.89 -10.81
C SER A 293 -29.00 -15.93 -10.83
N THR A 294 -29.93 -16.17 -11.74
CA THR A 294 -31.20 -15.43 -11.82
C THR A 294 -32.20 -15.82 -10.74
N ASP A 295 -32.01 -16.98 -10.12
CA ASP A 295 -32.90 -17.57 -9.10
C ASP A 295 -32.41 -17.31 -7.66
N GLY A 296 -31.38 -16.49 -7.48
CA GLY A 296 -30.85 -16.14 -6.17
C GLY A 296 -31.86 -15.32 -5.36
N GLU A 297 -31.93 -15.57 -4.05
CA GLU A 297 -32.60 -14.67 -3.13
C GLU A 297 -32.22 -13.21 -3.44
N PRO A 298 -33.15 -12.24 -3.36
CA PRO A 298 -32.95 -10.85 -3.76
C PRO A 298 -31.81 -10.11 -3.02
N TYR A 299 -31.06 -10.78 -2.13
CA TYR A 299 -30.06 -10.23 -1.24
C TYR A 299 -28.72 -11.00 -1.22
N PHE A 300 -28.45 -11.93 -2.16
CA PHE A 300 -27.15 -12.61 -2.15
C PHE A 300 -26.00 -11.63 -2.41
N THR A 301 -25.25 -11.35 -1.34
CA THR A 301 -24.02 -10.57 -1.39
C THR A 301 -22.85 -11.56 -1.35
N PRO A 302 -22.02 -11.66 -2.41
CA PRO A 302 -20.88 -12.59 -2.41
C PRO A 302 -19.99 -12.35 -1.19
N GLY A 303 -19.55 -13.43 -0.58
CA GLY A 303 -18.80 -13.39 0.68
C GLY A 303 -17.48 -12.63 0.53
N ARG A 304 -17.10 -11.88 1.57
CA ARG A 304 -15.74 -11.32 1.66
C ARG A 304 -14.78 -12.44 2.04
N HIS A 305 -13.90 -12.83 1.12
CA HIS A 305 -12.88 -13.85 1.36
C HIS A 305 -11.54 -13.22 1.73
N VAL A 306 -10.90 -13.76 2.78
CA VAL A 306 -9.56 -13.34 3.20
C VAL A 306 -8.61 -14.52 3.08
N LEU A 307 -7.65 -14.43 2.16
CA LEU A 307 -6.61 -15.43 1.99
C LEU A 307 -5.43 -15.16 2.94
N ILE A 308 -5.31 -15.98 3.97
CA ILE A 308 -4.22 -15.91 4.97
C ILE A 308 -3.20 -17.01 4.68
N GLY A 309 -1.92 -16.69 4.81
CA GLY A 309 -0.85 -17.66 4.64
C GLY A 309 0.52 -17.05 4.88
N THR A 310 1.54 -17.91 4.97
CA THR A 310 2.93 -17.53 5.25
C THR A 310 3.43 -16.47 4.24
N PRO A 311 4.22 -15.46 4.67
CA PRO A 311 4.88 -14.55 3.75
C PRO A 311 5.70 -15.31 2.69
N GLY A 312 5.64 -14.88 1.43
CA GLY A 312 6.36 -15.52 0.32
C GLY A 312 5.70 -16.77 -0.28
N ILE A 313 4.59 -17.26 0.26
CA ILE A 313 3.91 -18.48 -0.23
C ILE A 313 3.16 -18.30 -1.57
N GLY A 314 3.25 -17.13 -2.19
CA GLY A 314 2.61 -16.86 -3.48
C GLY A 314 1.15 -16.40 -3.43
N LYS A 315 0.65 -15.83 -2.32
CA LYS A 315 -0.73 -15.28 -2.26
C LYS A 315 -1.03 -14.30 -3.39
N SER A 316 -0.21 -13.26 -3.55
CA SER A 316 -0.40 -12.24 -4.59
C SER A 316 0.07 -12.72 -5.96
N MET A 317 1.27 -13.31 -6.00
CA MET A 317 1.93 -13.77 -7.23
C MET A 317 1.18 -14.92 -7.91
N ALA A 318 0.73 -15.93 -7.15
CA ALA A 318 0.03 -17.10 -7.69
C ALA A 318 -1.48 -16.93 -7.63
N ALA A 319 -2.05 -16.77 -6.43
CA ALA A 319 -3.51 -16.73 -6.29
C ALA A 319 -4.14 -15.47 -6.90
N GLY A 320 -3.59 -14.28 -6.64
CA GLY A 320 -4.08 -13.04 -7.23
C GLY A 320 -4.06 -13.05 -8.76
N SER A 321 -2.94 -13.46 -9.37
CA SER A 321 -2.83 -13.59 -10.83
C SER A 321 -3.75 -14.67 -11.41
N TYR A 322 -3.88 -15.80 -10.74
CA TYR A 322 -4.78 -16.87 -11.17
C TYR A 322 -6.26 -16.45 -11.12
N PHE A 323 -6.68 -15.78 -10.04
CA PHE A 323 -8.05 -15.27 -9.92
C PHE A 323 -8.34 -14.23 -10.98
N LEU A 324 -7.40 -13.31 -11.23
CA LEU A 324 -7.56 -12.34 -12.30
C LEU A 324 -7.77 -13.04 -13.64
N TYR A 325 -6.92 -14.01 -14.00
CA TYR A 325 -7.08 -14.79 -15.23
C TYR A 325 -8.48 -15.40 -15.32
N GLN A 326 -8.94 -16.06 -14.25
CA GLN A 326 -10.24 -16.71 -14.23
C GLN A 326 -11.41 -15.72 -14.32
N LEU A 327 -11.36 -14.59 -13.61
CA LEU A 327 -12.40 -13.55 -13.62
C LEU A 327 -12.53 -12.87 -15.00
N LEU A 328 -11.42 -12.72 -15.72
CA LEU A 328 -11.43 -12.21 -17.09
C LEU A 328 -12.15 -13.17 -18.06
N HIS A 329 -12.17 -14.47 -17.76
CA HIS A 329 -12.91 -15.49 -18.54
C HIS A 329 -14.36 -15.69 -18.09
N CYS A 330 -14.81 -15.04 -17.01
CA CYS A 330 -16.23 -15.00 -16.69
C CYS A 330 -17.00 -14.22 -17.78
N ASP A 331 -18.31 -14.43 -17.86
CA ASP A 331 -19.19 -13.66 -18.73
C ASP A 331 -19.05 -12.14 -18.47
N ALA A 332 -18.80 -11.37 -19.53
CA ALA A 332 -18.62 -9.93 -19.46
C ALA A 332 -19.91 -9.16 -19.16
N GLU A 333 -21.08 -9.73 -19.44
CA GLU A 333 -22.37 -9.14 -19.08
C GLU A 333 -22.65 -9.26 -17.58
N LYS A 334 -22.17 -10.35 -16.99
CA LYS A 334 -22.33 -10.66 -15.56
C LYS A 334 -21.23 -10.03 -14.69
N LEU A 335 -20.02 -9.87 -15.23
CA LEU A 335 -18.91 -9.19 -14.58
C LEU A 335 -18.18 -8.31 -15.58
N GLN A 336 -18.33 -6.99 -15.44
CA GLN A 336 -17.89 -6.00 -16.42
C GLN A 336 -16.47 -5.50 -16.12
N VAL A 337 -16.11 -5.37 -14.84
CA VAL A 337 -14.84 -4.79 -14.42
C VAL A 337 -14.16 -5.67 -13.37
N VAL A 338 -12.86 -5.94 -13.55
CA VAL A 338 -12.03 -6.58 -12.53
C VAL A 338 -10.94 -5.61 -12.11
N VAL A 339 -10.75 -5.47 -10.80
CA VAL A 339 -9.85 -4.49 -10.21
C VAL A 339 -8.83 -5.22 -9.37
N HIS A 340 -7.54 -5.00 -9.61
CA HIS A 340 -6.45 -5.59 -8.83
C HIS A 340 -5.64 -4.50 -8.15
N CYS A 341 -5.73 -4.42 -6.83
CA CYS A 341 -5.03 -3.47 -5.99
C CYS A 341 -3.82 -4.10 -5.30
N PHE A 342 -2.68 -3.41 -5.37
CA PHE A 342 -1.52 -3.69 -4.53
C PHE A 342 -1.42 -2.59 -3.47
N GLY A 343 -1.73 -2.94 -2.22
CA GLY A 343 -1.86 -2.02 -1.10
C GLY A 343 -0.73 -0.99 -1.07
N GLY A 344 -1.06 0.29 -1.18
CA GLY A 344 -0.07 1.36 -1.03
C GLY A 344 0.65 1.80 -2.31
N SER A 345 0.53 1.10 -3.46
CA SER A 345 1.32 1.44 -4.66
C SER A 345 0.51 1.67 -5.92
N THR A 346 -0.18 0.64 -6.41
CA THR A 346 -0.74 0.63 -7.77
C THR A 346 -2.04 -0.15 -7.83
N THR A 347 -3.01 0.37 -8.58
CA THR A 347 -4.23 -0.35 -8.95
C THR A 347 -4.29 -0.52 -10.45
N TYR A 348 -4.66 -1.72 -10.89
CA TYR A 348 -5.01 -2.01 -12.28
C TYR A 348 -6.50 -2.28 -12.41
N VAL A 349 -7.13 -1.58 -13.35
CA VAL A 349 -8.55 -1.76 -13.69
C VAL A 349 -8.63 -2.42 -15.06
N PHE A 350 -9.27 -3.58 -15.11
CA PHE A 350 -9.54 -4.35 -16.31
C PHE A 350 -11.00 -4.17 -16.71
N ASP A 351 -11.23 -3.40 -17.76
CA ASP A 351 -12.54 -3.28 -18.39
C ASP A 351 -12.68 -4.40 -19.41
N LYS A 352 -13.59 -5.34 -19.14
CA LYS A 352 -13.81 -6.51 -20.01
C LYS A 352 -14.60 -6.18 -21.27
N LYS A 353 -15.40 -5.12 -21.26
CA LYS A 353 -16.19 -4.68 -22.41
C LYS A 353 -15.32 -3.98 -23.43
N THR A 354 -14.46 -3.07 -22.98
CA THR A 354 -13.53 -2.35 -23.86
C THR A 354 -12.19 -3.06 -24.04
N LYS A 355 -11.95 -4.14 -23.27
CA LYS A 355 -10.70 -4.92 -23.23
C LYS A 355 -9.47 -4.06 -22.94
N LYS A 356 -9.59 -3.14 -21.98
CA LYS A 356 -8.53 -2.18 -21.64
C LYS A 356 -8.06 -2.37 -20.21
N VAL A 357 -6.77 -2.15 -20.02
CA VAL A 357 -6.15 -2.05 -18.69
C VAL A 357 -5.74 -0.61 -18.43
N SER A 358 -6.21 -0.09 -17.31
CA SER A 358 -5.86 1.24 -16.82
C SER A 358 -5.06 1.09 -15.54
N ALA A 359 -3.84 1.64 -15.51
CA ALA A 359 -3.03 1.69 -14.30
C ALA A 359 -3.18 3.03 -13.58
N TYR A 360 -3.43 2.95 -12.28
CA TYR A 360 -3.55 4.09 -11.39
C TYR A 360 -2.41 4.02 -10.38
N MET A 361 -1.45 4.93 -10.53
CA MET A 361 -0.32 5.08 -9.62
C MET A 361 -0.75 5.85 -8.38
N SER A 362 -1.37 5.17 -7.43
CA SER A 362 -1.58 5.69 -6.08
C SER A 362 -1.93 4.56 -5.11
N SER A 363 -1.69 4.81 -3.83
CA SER A 363 -1.95 3.87 -2.75
C SER A 363 -3.42 3.47 -2.57
N LYS A 364 -4.34 4.13 -3.27
CA LYS A 364 -5.78 4.01 -3.06
C LYS A 364 -6.51 4.19 -4.39
N ILE A 365 -7.39 3.25 -4.72
CA ILE A 365 -8.51 3.61 -5.59
C ILE A 365 -9.27 4.71 -4.86
N SER A 366 -9.55 5.84 -5.54
CA SER A 366 -10.42 6.84 -4.93
C SER A 366 -11.75 6.17 -4.59
N LYS A 367 -12.29 6.40 -3.39
CA LYS A 367 -13.66 6.01 -3.07
C LYS A 367 -14.62 6.46 -4.17
N ASP A 368 -14.32 7.61 -4.79
CA ASP A 368 -15.06 8.17 -5.91
C ASP A 368 -15.06 7.24 -7.14
N PHE A 369 -13.97 6.54 -7.47
CA PHE A 369 -13.96 5.62 -8.61
C PHE A 369 -14.83 4.38 -8.37
N LEU A 370 -14.78 3.80 -7.17
CA LEU A 370 -15.67 2.69 -6.82
C LEU A 370 -17.13 3.16 -6.70
N TYR A 371 -17.33 4.37 -6.21
CA TYR A 371 -18.62 5.04 -6.16
C TYR A 371 -19.17 5.28 -7.57
N ASP A 372 -18.36 5.72 -8.51
CA ASP A 372 -18.73 5.93 -9.91
C ASP A 372 -19.11 4.61 -10.59
N LEU A 373 -18.34 3.54 -10.38
CA LEU A 373 -18.69 2.20 -10.86
C LEU A 373 -20.05 1.76 -10.31
N TRP A 374 -20.32 2.02 -9.03
CA TRP A 374 -21.60 1.71 -8.42
C TRP A 374 -22.76 2.58 -8.93
N GLN A 375 -22.56 3.89 -9.06
CA GLN A 375 -23.54 4.83 -9.63
C GLN A 375 -23.89 4.45 -11.07
N CYS A 376 -22.90 3.97 -11.83
CA CYS A 376 -23.10 3.44 -13.18
C CYS A 376 -23.73 2.04 -13.20
N LYS A 377 -24.06 1.47 -12.03
CA LYS A 377 -24.61 0.12 -11.84
C LYS A 377 -23.76 -0.97 -12.51
N MET A 378 -22.44 -0.75 -12.59
CA MET A 378 -21.51 -1.72 -13.15
C MET A 378 -21.29 -2.86 -12.16
N LYS A 379 -21.24 -4.09 -12.68
CA LYS A 379 -20.87 -5.27 -11.88
C LYS A 379 -19.36 -5.42 -11.89
N TRP A 380 -18.73 -5.37 -10.72
CA TRP A 380 -17.28 -5.39 -10.58
C TRP A 380 -16.80 -6.33 -9.49
N PHE A 381 -15.54 -6.75 -9.58
CA PHE A 381 -14.87 -7.58 -8.58
C PHE A 381 -13.49 -6.99 -8.24
N ILE A 382 -13.14 -6.94 -6.95
CA ILE A 382 -11.84 -6.44 -6.47
C ILE A 382 -11.00 -7.59 -5.88
N ILE A 383 -9.75 -7.69 -6.35
CA ILE A 383 -8.67 -8.43 -5.71
C ILE A 383 -7.80 -7.41 -4.99
N TYR A 384 -7.63 -7.56 -3.67
CA TYR A 384 -6.87 -6.62 -2.84
C TYR A 384 -5.70 -7.30 -2.12
N ASP A 385 -4.48 -6.94 -2.49
CA ASP A 385 -3.26 -7.40 -1.85
C ASP A 385 -2.85 -6.46 -0.70
N VAL A 386 -2.82 -6.98 0.53
CA VAL A 386 -2.43 -6.22 1.73
C VAL A 386 -0.91 -6.27 1.91
N THR A 387 -0.25 -5.11 1.87
CA THR A 387 1.23 -5.01 1.88
C THR A 387 1.82 -4.58 3.24
N GLU A 388 1.04 -3.96 4.13
CA GLU A 388 1.49 -3.59 5.48
C GLU A 388 1.15 -4.67 6.52
N LYS A 389 2.17 -5.16 7.25
CA LYS A 389 1.98 -6.11 8.36
C LYS A 389 1.07 -5.51 9.44
N GLY A 390 0.01 -6.23 9.79
CA GLY A 390 -0.77 -5.98 11.01
C GLY A 390 -1.77 -4.82 10.95
N LYS A 391 -1.98 -4.20 9.78
CA LYS A 391 -3.13 -3.31 9.57
C LYS A 391 -4.20 -4.06 8.77
N PRO A 392 -5.44 -4.17 9.26
CA PRO A 392 -6.56 -4.48 8.37
C PRO A 392 -6.61 -3.41 7.26
N PRO A 393 -7.32 -3.66 6.14
CA PRO A 393 -7.70 -2.56 5.27
C PRO A 393 -8.20 -1.40 6.15
N GLU A 394 -7.62 -0.19 6.01
CA GLU A 394 -8.06 0.98 6.78
C GLU A 394 -9.59 1.04 6.74
N LYS A 395 -10.30 1.54 7.76
CA LYS A 395 -11.77 1.58 7.77
C LYS A 395 -12.43 2.28 6.55
N GLY A 396 -11.65 2.85 5.63
CA GLY A 396 -12.09 3.29 4.29
C GLY A 396 -11.93 2.29 3.13
N SER A 397 -11.25 1.15 3.33
CA SER A 397 -11.20 -0.05 2.50
C SER A 397 -11.82 -1.28 3.19
N ALA A 398 -12.37 -1.10 4.40
CA ALA A 398 -13.62 -1.79 4.74
C ALA A 398 -14.58 -1.46 3.60
N VAL A 399 -14.72 -2.38 2.65
CA VAL A 399 -15.84 -2.39 1.72
C VAL A 399 -17.06 -2.23 2.61
N PHE A 400 -17.63 -1.04 2.59
CA PHE A 400 -18.99 -0.67 2.95
C PHE A 400 -19.79 -1.71 3.76
N ASP A 401 -19.85 -1.54 5.08
CA ASP A 401 -20.84 -2.22 5.94
C ASP A 401 -22.25 -1.62 5.81
N GLU A 402 -22.43 -0.57 4.98
CA GLU A 402 -23.70 0.14 4.78
C GLU A 402 -24.40 -0.19 3.43
N TRP A 403 -23.88 -1.16 2.67
CA TRP A 403 -24.29 -1.39 1.27
C TRP A 403 -24.76 -2.83 1.04
N ALA A 404 -25.45 -3.37 2.05
CA ALA A 404 -26.25 -4.59 1.98
C ALA A 404 -27.74 -4.22 1.86
#